data_AF-A0A2N4XXW2-F1
#
_entry.id   AF-A0A2N4XXW2-F1
#
_cell.length_a   1.000
_cell.length_b   1.000
_cell.length_c   1.000
_cell.angle_alpha   90.00
_cell.angle_beta   90.00
_cell.angle_gamma   90.00
#
_symmetry.space_group_name_H-M   'P 1'
#
loop_
_entity.id
_entity.type
_entity.pdbx_description
1 polymer ?
#
loop_
_entity_poly.entity_id
_entity_poly.type
_entity_poly.pdbx_seq_one_letter_code
_entity_poly.pdbx_strand_id
1 'polypeptide(L)'
;CLAAILWLGQRRLVNLLSTNALRRLILVWWFNAWGFDWLYYHIFVKPYLTIAQLLSSDPINTLMNIPAVLIRWLGLGIKISENGKLRWYAASMCLGAVIVLVLLVFR
;
A
#
# COMPACT_ATOMS: atom_id res chain seq x y z
N CYS A 1 -54.90 10.88 15.37
CA CYS A 1 -56.06 11.15 14.48
C CYS A 1 -55.64 11.59 13.07
N LEU A 2 -54.68 12.53 12.92
CA LEU A 2 -54.14 12.96 11.61
C LEU A 2 -53.59 11.81 10.73
N ALA A 3 -52.89 10.84 11.33
CA ALA A 3 -52.34 9.69 10.60
C ALA A 3 -53.41 8.76 10.00
N ALA A 4 -54.56 8.60 10.67
CA ALA A 4 -55.65 7.75 10.20
C ALA A 4 -56.39 8.38 9.01
N ILE A 5 -56.56 9.70 9.02
CA ILE A 5 -57.18 10.47 7.93
C ILE A 5 -56.31 10.41 6.67
N LEU A 6 -54.98 10.45 6.83
CA LEU A 6 -54.03 10.40 5.72
C LEU A 6 -53.95 9.01 5.07
N TRP A 7 -54.23 7.94 5.84
CA TRP A 7 -54.17 6.55 5.35
C TRP A 7 -55.49 6.05 4.73
N LEU A 8 -56.65 6.46 5.26
CA LEU A 8 -57.97 6.06 4.74
C LEU A 8 -58.56 7.04 3.70
N GLY A 9 -58.16 8.31 3.69
CA GLY A 9 -58.91 9.38 3.03
C GLY A 9 -58.63 9.63 1.54
N GLN A 10 -57.42 9.39 1.00
CA GLN A 10 -57.13 9.77 -0.39
C GLN A 10 -55.86 9.09 -0.92
N ARG A 11 -55.99 7.88 -1.48
CA ARG A 11 -54.96 7.33 -2.37
C ARG A 11 -54.77 8.15 -3.65
N ARG A 12 -55.66 9.11 -3.95
CA ARG A 12 -55.56 10.01 -5.12
C ARG A 12 -54.53 11.14 -4.95
N LEU A 13 -54.38 11.75 -3.76
CA LEU A 13 -53.39 12.81 -3.55
C LEU A 13 -51.96 12.27 -3.48
N VAL A 14 -51.78 11.08 -2.90
CA VAL A 14 -50.48 10.39 -2.87
C VAL A 14 -50.10 9.91 -4.27
N ASN A 15 -51.05 9.43 -5.09
CA ASN A 15 -50.79 9.02 -6.46
C ASN A 15 -50.56 10.18 -7.43
N LEU A 16 -51.14 11.36 -7.22
CA LEU A 16 -50.86 12.56 -8.03
C LEU A 16 -49.52 13.22 -7.67
N LEU A 17 -49.03 13.06 -6.44
CA LEU A 17 -47.68 13.44 -6.03
C LEU A 17 -46.63 12.35 -6.33
N SER A 18 -47.06 11.17 -6.81
CA SER A 18 -46.22 10.01 -7.12
C SER A 18 -45.50 10.11 -8.48
N THR A 19 -45.90 11.05 -9.34
CA THR A 19 -45.30 11.23 -10.67
C THR A 19 -43.90 11.85 -10.64
N ASN A 20 -43.46 12.39 -9.51
CA ASN A 20 -42.18 13.08 -9.42
C ASN A 20 -41.04 12.15 -8.95
N ALA A 21 -40.14 11.80 -9.88
CA ALA A 21 -38.89 11.09 -9.62
C ALA A 21 -38.08 11.67 -8.44
N LEU A 22 -38.19 12.98 -8.23
CA LEU A 22 -37.66 13.73 -7.09
C LEU A 22 -38.03 13.14 -5.72
N ARG A 23 -39.28 12.70 -5.52
CA ARG A 23 -39.72 12.18 -4.21
C ARG A 23 -39.12 10.80 -3.93
N ARG A 24 -38.90 10.00 -4.99
CA ARG A 24 -38.25 8.70 -4.90
C ARG A 24 -36.75 8.86 -4.60
N LEU A 25 -36.10 9.86 -5.19
CA LEU A 25 -34.70 10.20 -4.88
C LEU A 25 -34.54 10.65 -3.42
N ILE A 26 -35.42 11.52 -2.93
CA ILE A 26 -35.40 11.99 -1.53
C ILE A 26 -35.67 10.83 -0.56
N LEU A 27 -36.63 9.95 -0.87
CA LEU A 27 -36.90 8.76 -0.04
C LEU A 27 -35.71 7.78 -0.03
N VAL A 28 -35.07 7.54 -1.18
CA VAL A 28 -33.87 6.68 -1.27
C VAL A 28 -32.70 7.30 -0.51
N TRP A 29 -32.51 8.61 -0.59
CA TRP A 29 -31.48 9.33 0.17
C TRP A 29 -31.74 9.28 1.67
N TRP A 30 -33.00 9.39 2.09
CA TRP A 30 -33.37 9.29 3.50
C TRP A 30 -33.24 7.85 4.03
N PHE A 31 -33.66 6.85 3.25
CA PHE A 31 -33.53 5.43 3.61
C PHE A 31 -32.08 4.96 3.64
N ASN A 32 -31.21 5.52 2.81
CA ASN A 32 -29.79 5.18 2.77
C ASN A 32 -28.96 5.92 3.85
N ALA A 33 -29.61 6.38 4.94
CA ALA A 33 -28.99 7.18 6.00
C ALA A 33 -28.10 8.30 5.44
N TRP A 34 -28.61 9.06 4.46
CA TRP A 34 -27.89 10.16 3.78
C TRP A 34 -26.61 9.75 3.03
N GLY A 35 -26.36 8.46 2.82
CA GLY A 35 -25.11 7.97 2.24
C GLY A 35 -23.93 8.06 3.22
N PHE A 36 -24.19 8.28 4.51
CA PHE A 36 -23.15 8.37 5.54
C PHE A 36 -22.41 7.05 5.72
N ASP A 37 -23.08 5.91 5.50
CA ASP A 37 -22.45 4.59 5.48
C ASP A 37 -21.39 4.47 4.36
N TRP A 38 -21.67 5.00 3.16
CA TRP A 38 -20.70 4.98 2.06
C TRP A 38 -19.51 5.89 2.37
N LEU A 39 -19.79 7.08 2.93
CA LEU A 39 -18.76 8.02 3.34
C LEU A 39 -17.85 7.42 4.43
N TYR A 40 -18.45 6.81 5.46
CA TYR A 40 -17.72 6.17 6.54
C TYR A 40 -16.88 4.99 6.05
N TYR A 41 -17.46 4.18 5.17
CA TYR A 41 -16.76 3.05 4.58
C TYR A 41 -15.54 3.49 3.77
N HIS A 42 -15.65 4.56 2.97
CA HIS A 42 -14.51 5.06 2.19
C HIS A 42 -13.49 5.85 3.00
N ILE A 43 -13.91 6.64 3.98
CA ILE A 43 -13.00 7.50 4.76
C ILE A 43 -12.30 6.74 5.89
N PHE A 44 -12.94 5.74 6.50
CA PHE A 44 -12.37 5.06 7.67
C PHE A 44 -12.05 3.59 7.41
N VAL A 45 -13.02 2.82 6.91
CA VAL A 45 -12.88 1.36 6.81
C VAL A 45 -11.85 0.97 5.76
N LYS A 46 -11.96 1.52 4.55
CA LYS A 46 -11.06 1.21 3.44
C LYS A 46 -9.60 1.61 3.71
N PRO A 47 -9.28 2.83 4.18
CA PRO A 47 -7.90 3.19 4.47
C PRO A 47 -7.31 2.38 5.60
N TYR A 48 -8.08 2.09 6.65
CA TYR A 48 -7.61 1.26 7.76
C TYR A 48 -7.24 -0.16 7.30
N LEU A 49 -8.09 -0.79 6.49
CA LEU A 49 -7.81 -2.09 5.88
C LEU A 49 -6.57 -2.07 5.00
N THR A 50 -6.39 -1.03 4.19
CA THR A 50 -5.19 -0.91 3.34
C THR A 50 -3.92 -0.75 4.16
N ILE A 51 -3.94 0.02 5.26
CA ILE A 51 -2.79 0.17 6.16
C ILE A 51 -2.49 -1.16 6.85
N ALA A 52 -3.53 -1.86 7.31
CA ALA A 52 -3.38 -3.19 7.93
C ALA A 52 -2.79 -4.21 6.94
N GLN A 53 -3.24 -4.23 5.69
CA GLN A 53 -2.69 -5.11 4.64
C GLN A 53 -1.24 -4.76 4.28
N LEU A 54 -0.93 -3.45 4.20
CA LEU A 54 0.43 -2.99 3.94
C LEU A 54 1.38 -3.39 5.08
N LEU A 55 0.95 -3.24 6.33
CA LEU A 55 1.74 -3.59 7.49
C LEU A 55 1.85 -5.10 7.70
N SER A 56 0.82 -5.87 7.30
CA SER A 56 0.85 -7.34 7.31
C SER A 56 1.92 -7.94 6.39
N SER A 57 2.47 -7.15 5.48
CA SER A 57 3.59 -7.57 4.61
C SER A 57 4.96 -7.47 5.31
N ASP A 58 4.98 -7.13 6.60
CA ASP A 58 6.17 -6.92 7.44
C ASP A 58 7.29 -6.16 6.72
N PRO A 59 7.08 -4.87 6.39
CA PRO A 59 8.09 -4.04 5.71
C PRO A 59 9.43 -3.99 6.46
N ILE A 60 9.40 -4.13 7.79
CA ILE A 60 10.58 -4.16 8.65
C ILE A 60 11.37 -5.47 8.46
N ASN A 61 10.68 -6.59 8.31
CA ASN A 61 11.33 -7.89 8.07
C ASN A 61 11.99 -7.92 6.69
N THR A 62 11.36 -7.33 5.67
CA THR A 62 11.98 -7.16 4.35
C THR A 62 13.21 -6.26 4.42
N LEU A 63 13.15 -5.14 5.16
CA LEU A 63 14.31 -4.28 5.44
C LEU A 63 15.46 -5.02 6.14
N MET A 64 15.16 -5.84 7.15
CA MET A 64 16.18 -6.65 7.85
C MET A 64 16.80 -7.74 6.96
N ASN A 65 16.08 -8.23 5.95
CA ASN A 65 16.59 -9.22 5.01
C ASN A 65 17.50 -8.63 3.92
N ILE A 66 17.45 -7.31 3.67
CA ILE A 66 18.33 -6.63 2.70
C ILE A 66 19.82 -6.89 2.97
N PRO A 67 20.37 -6.64 4.19
CA PRO A 67 21.78 -6.90 4.45
C PRO A 67 22.15 -8.38 4.31
N ALA A 68 21.26 -9.30 4.72
CA ALA A 68 21.49 -10.73 4.57
C ALA A 68 21.60 -11.15 3.10
N VAL A 69 20.74 -10.61 2.24
CA VAL A 69 20.80 -10.84 0.79
C VAL A 69 22.07 -10.22 0.20
N LEU A 70 22.42 -8.99 0.57
CA LEU A 70 23.63 -8.31 0.11
C LEU A 70 24.91 -9.11 0.44
N ILE A 71 25.02 -9.62 1.67
CA ILE A 71 26.14 -10.45 2.10
C ILE A 71 26.22 -11.74 1.27
N ARG A 72 25.09 -12.38 0.96
CA ARG A 72 25.06 -13.57 0.10
C ARG A 72 25.54 -13.26 -1.32
N TRP A 73 25.13 -12.14 -1.90
CA TRP A 73 25.59 -11.70 -3.22
C TRP A 73 27.09 -11.41 -3.24
N LEU A 74 27.59 -10.69 -2.24
CA LEU A 74 29.03 -10.43 -2.08
C LEU A 74 29.81 -11.74 -1.93
N GLY A 75 29.31 -12.69 -1.14
CA GLY A 75 29.91 -14.01 -0.97
C GLY A 75 29.97 -14.82 -2.27
N LEU A 76 28.95 -14.73 -3.13
CA LEU A 76 28.98 -15.34 -4.47
C LEU A 76 29.98 -14.64 -5.40
N GLY A 77 30.09 -13.32 -5.33
CA GLY A 77 31.10 -12.56 -6.07
C GLY A 77 32.53 -12.95 -5.70
N ILE A 78 32.80 -13.12 -4.40
CA ILE A 78 34.11 -13.59 -3.90
C ILE A 78 34.39 -15.02 -4.38
N LYS A 79 33.39 -15.91 -4.38
CA LYS A 79 33.54 -17.28 -4.93
C LYS A 79 33.88 -17.30 -6.42
N ILE A 80 33.32 -16.37 -7.21
CA ILE A 80 33.67 -16.23 -8.63
C ILE A 80 35.12 -15.71 -8.81
N SER A 81 35.62 -14.95 -7.84
CA SER A 81 37.01 -14.48 -7.83
C SER A 81 38.02 -15.58 -7.49
N GLU A 82 37.61 -16.67 -6.83
CA GLU A 82 38.45 -17.86 -6.56
C GLU A 82 38.62 -18.77 -7.80
N ASN A 83 38.83 -18.17 -8.98
CA ASN A 83 38.90 -18.90 -10.25
C ASN A 83 40.26 -19.61 -10.47
N GLY A 84 41.05 -19.86 -9.41
CA GLY A 84 42.31 -20.62 -9.45
C GLY A 84 43.43 -20.04 -10.33
N LYS A 85 43.24 -18.85 -10.92
CA LYS A 85 44.23 -18.22 -11.82
C LYS A 85 45.24 -17.42 -11.00
N LEU A 86 46.42 -17.99 -10.79
CA LEU A 86 47.58 -17.35 -10.13
C LEU A 86 47.89 -15.93 -10.67
N ARG A 87 47.64 -15.69 -11.97
CA ARG A 87 47.82 -14.38 -12.62
C ARG A 87 46.92 -13.29 -12.03
N TRP A 88 45.71 -13.63 -11.61
CA TRP A 88 44.80 -12.67 -10.96
C TRP A 88 45.31 -12.32 -9.57
N TYR A 89 45.78 -13.29 -8.78
CA TYR A 89 46.40 -13.01 -7.49
C TYR A 89 47.65 -12.13 -7.58
N ALA A 90 48.51 -12.37 -8.57
CA ALA A 90 49.69 -11.52 -8.79
C ALA A 90 49.29 -10.08 -9.17
N ALA A 91 48.30 -9.93 -10.06
CA ALA A 91 47.78 -8.62 -10.44
C ALA A 91 47.15 -7.89 -9.25
N SER A 92 46.37 -8.57 -8.40
CA SER A 92 45.74 -7.96 -7.21
C SER A 92 46.76 -7.55 -6.14
N MET A 93 47.82 -8.34 -5.94
CA MET A 93 48.93 -7.97 -5.05
C MET A 93 49.67 -6.72 -5.54
N CYS A 94 50.01 -6.64 -6.83
CA CYS A 94 50.64 -5.45 -7.39
C CYS A 94 49.74 -4.22 -7.27
N LEU A 95 48.45 -4.36 -7.57
CA LEU A 95 47.48 -3.26 -7.44
C LEU A 95 47.37 -2.77 -5.99
N GLY A 96 47.28 -3.71 -5.03
CA GLY A 96 47.26 -3.39 -3.61
C GLY A 96 48.53 -2.66 -3.14
N ALA A 97 49.70 -3.10 -3.59
CA ALA A 97 50.96 -2.45 -3.27
C ALA A 97 51.03 -1.01 -3.80
N VAL A 98 50.57 -0.77 -5.04
CA VAL A 98 50.49 0.58 -5.62
C VAL A 98 49.52 1.46 -4.83
N ILE A 99 48.34 0.95 -4.46
CA ILE A 99 47.37 1.71 -3.67
C ILE A 99 47.96 2.10 -2.31
N VAL A 100 48.60 1.16 -1.61
CA VAL A 100 49.24 1.42 -0.32
C VAL A 100 50.32 2.49 -0.47
N LEU A 101 51.19 2.39 -1.48
CA LEU A 101 52.22 3.38 -1.75
C LEU A 101 51.62 4.77 -2.03
N VAL A 102 50.57 4.85 -2.85
CA VAL A 102 49.88 6.11 -3.13
C VAL A 102 49.31 6.70 -1.85
N LEU A 103 48.63 5.91 -1.02
CA LEU A 103 48.02 6.36 0.24
C LEU A 103 49.07 6.83 1.25
N LEU A 104 50.24 6.19 1.28
CA LEU A 104 51.37 6.57 2.13
C LEU A 104 52.06 7.86 1.65
N VAL A 105 52.14 8.07 0.34
CA VAL A 105 52.73 9.27 -0.28
C VAL A 105 51.77 10.47 -0.22
N PHE A 106 50.46 10.21 -0.29
CA PHE A 106 49.41 11.25 -0.15
C PHE A 106 49.06 11.58 1.30
N ARG A 107 49.66 10.90 2.27
CA ARG A 107 49.55 11.21 3.70
C ARG A 107 50.60 12.24 4.11
#